data_AF-A0A8X6S401-F1
#
_entry.id   AF-A0A8X6S401-F1
#
_cell.length_a   1.000
_cell.length_b   1.000
_cell.length_c   1.000
_cell.angle_alpha   90.00
_cell.angle_beta   90.00
_cell.angle_gamma   90.00
#
_symmetry.space_group_name_H-M   'P 1'
#
loop_
_entity.id
_entity.type
_entity.pdbx_description
1 polymer ?
#
loop_
_entity_poly.entity_id
_entity_poly.type
_entity_poly.pdbx_seq_one_letter_code
_entity_poly.pdbx_strand_id
1 'polypeptide(L)'
;MHVPFNQPKVSFKGSAGYEEVASIVKPSLDCLSQEPVTDHTGYIISAFRVFPGEDREKLEKNWLTWTGARQVYNSLPKHLGLKRLTFHKKLFPDGGITYVLMCECSTLVEHVTEALVFVDHLRARCCGYTALYRPVDVF
;
A
#
# COMPACT_ATOMS: atom_id res chain seq x y z
N MET A 1 13.74 -16.32 14.07
CA MET A 1 14.27 -16.29 12.70
C MET A 1 14.17 -14.85 12.22
N HIS A 2 15.29 -14.10 12.30
CA HIS A 2 15.35 -12.67 12.00
C HIS A 2 15.34 -12.48 10.48
N VAL A 3 14.28 -11.94 9.92
CA VAL A 3 14.26 -11.48 8.51
C VAL A 3 15.06 -10.17 8.47
N PRO A 4 16.07 -10.02 7.60
CA PRO A 4 16.84 -8.78 7.55
C PRO A 4 15.92 -7.64 7.11
N PHE A 5 15.77 -6.65 7.99
CA PHE A 5 15.10 -5.39 7.70
C PHE A 5 16.05 -4.56 6.82
N ASN A 6 16.07 -4.87 5.52
CA ASN A 6 16.83 -4.08 4.57
C ASN A 6 16.11 -2.74 4.42
N GLN A 7 16.77 -1.65 4.81
CA GLN A 7 16.24 -0.30 4.61
C GLN A 7 15.92 -0.12 3.12
N PRO A 8 14.71 0.32 2.74
CA PRO A 8 14.35 0.45 1.34
C PRO A 8 15.19 1.56 0.68
N LYS A 9 15.81 1.24 -0.45
CA LYS A 9 16.35 2.25 -1.39
C LYS A 9 15.17 3.05 -1.93
N VAL A 10 15.13 4.34 -1.59
CA VAL A 10 14.17 5.31 -2.13
C VAL A 10 14.42 5.43 -3.64
N SER A 11 13.49 4.92 -4.45
CA SER A 11 13.49 5.12 -5.90
C SER A 11 12.45 6.19 -6.23
N PHE A 12 12.93 7.38 -6.58
CA PHE A 12 12.07 8.51 -6.93
C PHE A 12 11.39 8.28 -8.28
N LYS A 13 10.10 7.93 -8.26
CA LYS A 13 9.20 8.01 -9.42
C LYS A 13 7.89 8.65 -8.96
N GLY A 14 7.79 9.98 -9.11
CA GLY A 14 6.58 10.73 -8.81
C GLY A 14 5.53 10.47 -9.90
N SER A 15 4.32 10.08 -9.51
CA SER A 15 3.17 9.99 -10.41
C SER A 15 2.07 10.92 -9.89
N ALA A 16 1.52 11.75 -10.77
CA ALA A 16 0.26 12.48 -10.57
C ALA A 16 0.03 13.09 -9.16
N GLY A 17 0.99 13.89 -8.66
CA GLY A 17 0.82 14.67 -7.43
C GLY A 17 1.12 13.94 -6.12
N TYR A 18 1.51 12.66 -6.16
CA TYR A 18 2.01 11.90 -5.02
C TYR A 18 3.44 11.38 -5.26
N GLU A 19 4.24 11.36 -4.21
CA GLU A 19 5.57 10.78 -4.19
C GLU A 19 5.62 9.55 -3.28
N GLU A 20 6.39 8.53 -3.67
CA GLU A 20 6.66 7.37 -2.83
C GLU A 20 7.65 7.77 -1.71
N VAL A 21 7.21 7.64 -0.46
CA VAL A 21 8.01 7.92 0.74
C VAL A 21 8.68 6.66 1.28
N ALA A 22 8.02 5.52 1.14
CA ALA A 22 8.56 4.23 1.59
C ALA A 22 7.92 3.06 0.85
N SER A 23 8.63 1.94 0.76
CA SER A 23 8.09 0.70 0.21
C SER A 23 8.66 -0.56 0.86
N ILE A 24 7.86 -1.61 0.84
CA ILE A 24 8.27 -3.00 1.06
C ILE A 24 7.96 -3.75 -0.23
N VAL A 25 9.00 -4.24 -0.88
CA VAL A 25 8.90 -5.05 -2.09
C VAL A 25 9.33 -6.45 -1.72
N LYS A 26 8.48 -7.46 -1.95
CA LYS A 26 8.99 -8.83 -1.89
C LYS A 26 9.96 -9.02 -3.06
N PRO A 27 11.17 -9.56 -2.83
CA PRO A 27 12.08 -9.88 -3.92
C PRO A 27 11.49 -11.05 -4.71
N SER A 28 10.62 -10.75 -5.66
CA SER A 28 10.31 -11.63 -6.79
C SER A 28 11.36 -11.39 -7.87
N LEU A 29 11.75 -12.46 -8.57
CA LEU A 29 12.78 -12.44 -9.63
C LEU A 29 12.46 -11.44 -10.78
N ASP A 30 11.21 -10.96 -10.88
CA ASP A 30 10.72 -10.08 -11.96
C ASP A 30 10.66 -8.58 -11.59
N CYS A 31 11.53 -8.11 -10.68
CA CYS A 31 11.41 -6.80 -10.00
C CYS A 31 11.60 -5.53 -10.87
N LEU A 32 11.56 -5.63 -12.21
CA LEU A 32 11.81 -4.50 -13.13
C LEU A 32 10.61 -4.07 -13.98
N SER A 33 9.55 -4.88 -14.09
CA SER A 33 8.32 -4.49 -14.80
C SER A 33 7.32 -3.85 -13.82
N GLN A 34 7.02 -2.57 -14.05
CA GLN A 34 6.01 -1.80 -13.29
C GLN A 34 4.58 -2.00 -13.84
N GLU A 35 4.41 -2.89 -14.81
CA GLU A 35 3.11 -3.18 -15.41
C GLU A 35 2.31 -4.15 -14.52
N PRO A 36 0.96 -4.04 -14.50
CA PRO A 36 0.13 -5.00 -13.80
C PRO A 36 0.46 -6.40 -14.33
N VAL A 37 1.04 -7.22 -13.44
CA VAL A 37 1.72 -8.46 -13.83
C VAL A 37 0.77 -9.47 -14.51
N THR A 38 -0.55 -9.35 -14.27
CA THR A 38 -1.59 -10.23 -14.80
C THR A 38 -2.98 -9.56 -14.70
N ASP A 39 -3.98 -10.09 -15.41
CA ASP A 39 -5.42 -9.73 -15.26
C ASP A 39 -5.97 -10.03 -13.85
N HIS A 40 -5.22 -10.78 -13.05
CA HIS A 40 -5.57 -11.19 -11.69
C HIS A 40 -5.03 -10.24 -10.61
N THR A 41 -4.16 -9.31 -11.01
CA THR A 41 -3.57 -8.32 -10.10
C THR A 41 -4.64 -7.37 -9.60
N GLY A 42 -4.64 -7.13 -8.29
CA GLY A 42 -5.46 -6.11 -7.68
C GLY A 42 -4.74 -5.36 -6.58
N TYR A 43 -5.35 -4.25 -6.16
CA TYR A 43 -4.79 -3.33 -5.20
C TYR A 43 -5.75 -3.12 -4.04
N ILE A 44 -5.23 -3.18 -2.82
CA ILE A 44 -5.89 -2.61 -1.65
C ILE A 44 -5.29 -1.22 -1.47
N ILE A 45 -6.12 -0.18 -1.55
CA ILE A 45 -5.68 1.20 -1.39
C ILE A 45 -6.36 1.80 -0.17
N SER A 46 -5.55 2.33 0.74
CA SER A 46 -5.98 3.11 1.91
C SER A 46 -5.57 4.56 1.74
N ALA A 47 -6.55 5.46 1.70
CA ALA A 47 -6.33 6.90 1.59
C ALA A 47 -6.73 7.62 2.89
N PHE A 48 -5.87 8.51 3.38
CA PHE A 48 -6.13 9.22 4.63
C PHE A 48 -5.42 10.57 4.72
N ARG A 49 -5.79 11.33 5.76
CA ARG A 49 -5.10 12.55 6.19
C ARG A 49 -4.83 12.46 7.68
N VAL A 50 -3.77 13.14 8.10
CA VAL A 50 -3.46 13.31 9.52
C VAL A 50 -4.33 14.43 10.06
N PHE A 51 -4.86 14.25 11.27
CA PHE A 51 -5.61 15.31 11.94
C PHE A 51 -4.73 16.54 12.20
N PRO A 52 -5.29 17.75 12.23
CA PRO A 52 -4.54 18.94 12.63
C PRO A 52 -3.94 18.75 14.03
N GLY A 53 -2.67 19.11 14.20
CA GLY A 53 -1.97 19.01 15.49
C GLY A 53 -1.21 17.70 15.73
N GLU A 54 -1.43 16.68 14.90
CA GLU A 54 -0.69 15.41 14.97
C GLU A 54 0.66 15.49 14.24
N ASP A 55 1.64 14.73 14.73
CA ASP A 55 3.03 14.74 14.24
C ASP A 55 3.19 13.90 12.95
N ARG A 56 3.24 14.61 11.82
CA ARG A 56 3.43 14.02 10.48
C ARG A 56 4.80 13.38 10.31
N GLU A 57 5.85 13.94 10.90
CA GLU A 57 7.20 13.37 10.79
C GLU A 57 7.29 12.05 11.54
N LYS A 58 6.67 11.97 12.71
CA LYS A 58 6.57 10.73 13.48
C LYS A 58 5.78 9.67 12.73
N LEU A 59 4.72 10.05 12.02
CA LEU A 59 3.98 9.14 11.15
C LEU A 59 4.89 8.60 10.05
N GLU A 60 5.62 9.44 9.32
CA GLU A 60 6.48 9.01 8.21
C GLU A 60 7.60 8.07 8.70
N LYS A 61 8.22 8.38 9.85
CA LYS A 61 9.22 7.52 10.50
C LYS A 61 8.65 6.18 10.98
N ASN A 62 7.37 6.13 11.35
CA ASN A 62 6.71 4.94 11.92
C ASN A 62 5.55 4.44 11.06
N TRP A 63 5.62 4.65 9.74
CA TRP A 63 4.50 4.47 8.83
C TRP A 63 3.91 3.05 8.90
N LEU A 64 4.75 2.03 9.12
CA LEU A 64 4.30 0.64 9.27
C LEU A 64 3.23 0.46 10.33
N THR A 65 3.38 1.15 11.47
CA THR A 65 2.45 1.06 12.58
C THR A 65 1.25 1.98 12.37
N TRP A 66 1.50 3.21 11.94
CA TRP A 66 0.46 4.25 11.84
C TRP A 66 -0.52 4.04 10.69
N THR A 67 -0.06 3.48 9.58
CA THR A 67 -0.88 3.29 8.37
C THR A 67 -1.60 1.94 8.32
N GLY A 68 -1.31 1.04 9.27
CA GLY A 68 -1.78 -0.35 9.22
C GLY A 68 -0.96 -1.26 8.31
N ALA A 69 0.07 -0.74 7.65
CA ALA A 69 0.94 -1.50 6.75
C ALA A 69 1.58 -2.75 7.40
N ARG A 70 1.95 -2.70 8.68
CA ARG A 70 2.44 -3.86 9.43
C ARG A 70 1.40 -4.98 9.52
N GLN A 71 0.14 -4.62 9.71
CA GLN A 71 -0.95 -5.60 9.74
C GLN A 71 -1.20 -6.19 8.36
N VAL A 72 -1.17 -5.37 7.31
CA VAL A 72 -1.24 -5.87 5.93
C VAL A 72 -0.12 -6.88 5.69
N TYR A 73 1.11 -6.53 6.02
CA TYR A 73 2.25 -7.42 5.84
C TYR A 73 2.14 -8.74 6.62
N ASN A 74 1.60 -8.71 7.84
CA ASN A 74 1.55 -9.88 8.72
C ASN A 74 0.31 -10.75 8.56
N SER A 75 -0.82 -10.15 8.19
CA SER A 75 -2.15 -10.79 8.27
C SER A 75 -2.82 -10.96 6.92
N LEU A 76 -2.29 -10.37 5.83
CA LEU A 76 -2.83 -10.60 4.50
C LEU A 76 -2.72 -12.11 4.17
N PRO A 77 -3.83 -12.76 3.76
CA PRO A 77 -3.79 -14.15 3.35
C PRO A 77 -2.74 -14.38 2.25
N LYS A 78 -1.89 -15.41 2.43
CA LYS A 78 -0.75 -15.67 1.56
C LYS A 78 -1.16 -15.90 0.10
N HIS A 79 -2.31 -16.52 -0.12
CA HIS A 79 -2.83 -16.84 -1.45
C HIS A 79 -3.27 -15.59 -2.24
N LEU A 80 -3.48 -14.43 -1.59
CA LEU A 80 -3.70 -13.16 -2.31
C LEU A 80 -2.44 -12.67 -3.01
N GLY A 81 -1.26 -13.18 -2.63
CA GLY A 81 -0.03 -12.94 -3.36
C GLY A 81 0.53 -11.54 -3.19
N LEU A 82 0.70 -11.05 -1.94
CA LEU A 82 1.36 -9.76 -1.66
C LEU A 82 2.67 -9.63 -2.44
N LYS A 83 2.74 -8.67 -3.35
CA LYS A 83 3.93 -8.30 -4.14
C LYS A 83 4.62 -7.09 -3.56
N ARG A 84 3.84 -6.03 -3.31
CA ARG A 84 4.38 -4.72 -2.95
C ARG A 84 3.46 -4.00 -1.96
N LEU A 85 4.07 -3.27 -1.04
CA LEU A 85 3.40 -2.33 -0.17
C LEU A 85 4.12 -0.99 -0.30
N THR A 86 3.45 0.05 -0.81
CA THR A 86 4.05 1.37 -1.04
C THR A 86 3.26 2.45 -0.30
N PHE A 87 3.98 3.39 0.29
CA PHE A 87 3.45 4.49 1.04
C PHE A 87 3.78 5.79 0.34
N HIS A 88 2.75 6.57 0.03
CA HIS A 88 2.84 7.77 -0.79
C HIS A 88 2.32 8.98 -0.04
N LYS A 89 2.90 10.14 -0.36
CA LYS A 89 2.56 11.44 0.19
C LYS A 89 2.25 12.43 -0.91
N LYS A 90 1.24 13.26 -0.71
CA LYS A 90 0.88 14.32 -1.65
C LYS A 90 1.97 15.39 -1.66
N LEU A 91 2.45 15.76 -2.85
CA LEU A 91 3.49 16.77 -3.06
C LEU A 91 3.02 18.17 -2.65
N PHE A 92 1.78 18.50 -3.01
CA PHE A 92 1.17 19.81 -2.74
C PHE A 92 -0.11 19.63 -1.92
N PRO A 93 -0.04 19.69 -0.58
CA PRO A 93 -1.20 19.50 0.27
C PRO A 93 -2.11 20.75 0.26
N ASP A 94 -3.19 20.70 -0.50
CA ASP A 94 -4.25 21.72 -0.63
C ASP A 94 -5.55 21.35 0.14
N GLY A 95 -5.49 20.30 0.97
CA GLY A 95 -6.65 19.70 1.62
C GLY A 95 -6.95 18.28 1.11
N GLY A 96 -7.98 17.65 1.66
CA GLY A 96 -8.38 16.29 1.27
C GLY A 96 -7.40 15.19 1.72
N ILE A 97 -7.20 14.18 0.87
CA ILE A 97 -6.30 13.04 1.10
C ILE A 97 -4.85 13.53 1.01
N THR A 98 -4.04 13.22 2.01
CA THR A 98 -2.62 13.59 2.06
C THR A 98 -1.71 12.39 1.84
N TYR A 99 -2.17 11.21 2.24
CA TYR A 99 -1.38 10.00 2.26
C TYR A 99 -2.16 8.85 1.64
N VAL A 100 -1.43 7.99 0.92
CA VAL A 100 -1.97 6.80 0.29
C VAL A 100 -1.06 5.62 0.60
N LEU A 101 -1.63 4.56 1.17
CA LEU A 101 -0.97 3.26 1.28
C LEU A 101 -1.55 2.34 0.21
N MET A 102 -0.69 1.78 -0.63
CA MET A 102 -1.07 0.85 -1.69
C MET A 102 -0.47 -0.52 -1.42
N CYS A 103 -1.30 -1.55 -1.48
CA CYS A 103 -0.91 -2.94 -1.36
C CYS A 103 -1.26 -3.66 -2.67
N GLU A 104 -0.25 -4.07 -3.42
CA GLU A 104 -0.38 -4.81 -4.67
C GLU A 104 -0.36 -6.31 -4.38
N CYS A 105 -1.36 -7.03 -4.89
CA CYS A 105 -1.43 -8.48 -4.77
C CYS A 105 -1.74 -9.13 -6.12
N SER A 106 -0.97 -10.16 -6.48
CA SER A 106 -0.97 -10.74 -7.84
C SER A 106 -2.19 -11.57 -8.19
N THR A 107 -2.93 -12.03 -7.19
CA THR A 107 -4.08 -12.95 -7.36
C THR A 107 -5.32 -12.41 -6.64
N LEU A 108 -5.34 -11.10 -6.33
CA LEU A 108 -6.43 -10.49 -5.57
C LEU A 108 -7.79 -10.67 -6.24
N VAL A 109 -7.82 -10.53 -7.58
CA VAL A 109 -9.07 -10.58 -8.36
C VAL A 109 -9.67 -11.99 -8.39
N GLU A 110 -8.86 -13.04 -8.20
CA GLU A 110 -9.35 -14.43 -8.08
C GLU A 110 -10.01 -14.69 -6.72
N HIS A 111 -9.65 -13.90 -5.70
CA HIS A 111 -10.01 -14.11 -4.30
C HIS A 111 -10.72 -12.89 -3.70
N VAL A 112 -11.57 -12.20 -4.49
CA VAL A 112 -12.19 -10.92 -4.12
C VAL A 112 -12.97 -10.99 -2.80
N THR A 113 -13.73 -12.05 -2.55
CA THR A 113 -14.51 -12.19 -1.32
C THR A 113 -13.63 -12.17 -0.07
N GLU A 114 -12.51 -12.91 -0.09
CA GLU A 114 -11.56 -12.96 1.01
C GLU A 114 -10.81 -11.63 1.17
N ALA A 115 -10.47 -11.00 0.05
CA ALA A 115 -9.88 -9.67 0.03
C ALA A 115 -10.83 -8.61 0.61
N LEU A 116 -12.13 -8.68 0.34
CA LEU A 116 -13.15 -7.78 0.91
C LEU A 116 -13.27 -7.96 2.43
N VAL A 117 -13.32 -9.21 2.90
CA VAL A 117 -13.30 -9.50 4.34
C VAL A 117 -12.04 -8.91 4.98
N PHE A 118 -10.88 -9.01 4.33
CA PHE A 118 -9.65 -8.40 4.83
C PHE A 118 -9.74 -6.86 4.86
N VAL A 119 -10.29 -6.24 3.82
CA VAL A 119 -10.51 -4.79 3.76
C VAL A 119 -11.44 -4.31 4.88
N ASP A 120 -12.50 -5.06 5.21
CA ASP A 120 -13.38 -4.72 6.32
C ASP A 120 -12.67 -4.75 7.68
N HIS A 121 -11.74 -5.68 7.88
CA HIS A 121 -10.88 -5.69 9.07
C HIS A 121 -9.96 -4.45 9.14
N LEU A 122 -9.48 -3.93 8.00
CA LEU A 122 -8.69 -2.70 7.96
C LEU A 122 -9.56 -1.47 8.26
N ARG A 123 -10.78 -1.42 7.72
CA ARG A 123 -11.75 -0.34 7.99
C ARG A 123 -12.12 -0.27 9.47
N ALA A 124 -12.36 -1.42 10.10
CA ALA A 124 -12.65 -1.52 11.53
C ALA A 124 -11.52 -0.97 12.43
N ARG A 125 -10.31 -0.81 11.90
CA ARG A 125 -9.13 -0.27 12.60
C ARG A 125 -8.80 1.16 12.21
N CYS A 126 -9.69 1.81 11.45
CA CYS A 126 -9.52 3.18 10.98
C CYS A 126 -8.21 3.40 10.20
N CYS A 127 -7.76 2.42 9.42
CA CYS A 127 -6.56 2.53 8.58
C CYS A 127 -6.79 3.38 7.30
N GLY A 128 -7.60 4.44 7.42
CA GLY A 128 -8.04 5.30 6.32
C GLY A 128 -9.29 4.81 5.60
N TYR A 129 -9.61 5.48 4.51
CA TYR A 129 -10.61 5.05 3.55
C TYR A 129 -10.01 3.95 2.68
N THR A 130 -10.35 2.71 2.99
CA THR A 130 -9.80 1.53 2.33
C THR A 130 -10.79 0.94 1.31
N ALA A 131 -10.30 0.62 0.11
CA ALA A 131 -11.08 -0.06 -0.92
C ALA A 131 -10.20 -0.98 -1.80
N LEU A 132 -10.87 -1.85 -2.55
CA LEU A 132 -10.27 -2.72 -3.56
C LEU A 132 -10.35 -2.07 -4.94
N TYR A 133 -9.27 -2.21 -5.70
CA TYR A 133 -9.16 -1.72 -7.06
C TYR A 133 -8.57 -2.81 -7.93
N ARG A 134 -8.99 -2.87 -9.19
CA ARG A 134 -8.35 -3.67 -10.23
C ARG A 134 -7.96 -2.75 -11.39
N PRO A 135 -6.83 -2.99 -12.07
CA PRO A 135 -6.57 -2.39 -13.38
C PRO A 135 -7.76 -2.67 -14.31
N VAL A 136 -8.23 -1.64 -15.02
CA VAL A 136 -9.32 -1.81 -16.00
C VAL A 136 -8.79 -1.79 -17.42
N ASP A 137 -7.72 -1.04 -17.71
CA ASP A 137 -6.90 -1.10 -18.94
C ASP A 137 -5.57 -0.35 -18.69
N VAL A 138 -4.50 -0.75 -19.38
CA VAL A 138 -3.19 -0.04 -19.38
C VAL A 138 -3.15 0.78 -20.67
N PHE A 139 -3.22 2.11 -20.58
CA PHE A 139 -3.11 3.01 -21.74
C PHE A 139 -1.65 3.33 -22.07
#